data_AF-A0A5S3UES6-F1
#
_entry.id   AF-A0A5S3UES6-F1
#
_cell.length_a   1.000
_cell.length_b   1.000
_cell.length_c   1.000
_cell.angle_alpha   90.00
_cell.angle_beta   90.00
_cell.angle_gamma   90.00
#
_symmetry.space_group_name_H-M   'P 1'
#
loop_
_entity.id
_entity.type
_entity.pdbx_description
1 polymer ?
#
loop_
_entity_poly.entity_id
_entity_poly.type
_entity_poly.pdbx_seq_one_letter_code
_entity_poly.pdbx_strand_id
1 'polypeptide(L)'
;MSTTEKWKLISEELLAAYKLLPSDIKESDFGYSKEDFLHYLSVNELRLAMEELDGVMENNISPGVLFWEHMINAANLMNRPEHATKYERFKIAT
;
A
#
# COMPACT_ATOMS: atom_id res chain seq x y z
N MET A 1 19.63 -8.86 6.90
CA MET A 1 18.38 -8.46 7.58
C MET A 1 17.59 -9.71 7.89
N SER A 2 17.11 -9.85 9.12
CA SER A 2 16.23 -10.95 9.51
C SER A 2 14.84 -10.80 8.88
N THR A 3 14.10 -11.90 8.82
CA THR A 3 12.72 -11.90 8.34
C THR A 3 11.83 -10.96 9.16
N THR A 4 12.02 -10.91 10.49
CA THR A 4 11.24 -10.05 11.38
C THR A 4 11.52 -8.57 11.16
N GLU A 5 12.79 -8.18 10.98
CA GLU A 5 13.14 -6.79 10.63
C GLU A 5 12.55 -6.41 9.27
N LYS A 6 12.54 -7.36 8.32
CA LYS A 6 11.94 -7.17 7.00
C LYS A 6 10.45 -6.92 7.05
N TRP A 7 9.73 -7.74 7.82
CA TRP A 7 8.30 -7.54 8.04
C TRP A 7 8.01 -6.21 8.70
N LYS A 8 8.80 -5.83 9.70
CA LYS A 8 8.65 -4.53 10.37
C LYS A 8 8.81 -3.36 9.40
N LEU A 9 9.86 -3.33 8.58
CA LEU A 9 10.06 -2.27 7.59
C LEU A 9 8.91 -2.22 6.58
N ILE A 10 8.45 -3.37 6.10
CA ILE A 10 7.30 -3.43 5.20
C ILE A 10 6.05 -2.84 5.86
N SER A 11 5.74 -3.23 7.10
CA SER A 11 4.59 -2.70 7.83
C SER A 11 4.70 -1.18 8.05
N GLU A 12 5.90 -0.68 8.29
CA GLU A 12 6.16 0.76 8.43
C GLU A 12 5.89 1.52 7.13
N GLU A 13 6.35 1.01 5.98
CA GLU A 13 6.05 1.59 4.66
C GLU A 13 4.55 1.58 4.35
N LEU A 14 3.87 0.44 4.58
CA LEU A 14 2.41 0.35 4.36
C LEU A 14 1.63 1.30 5.28
N LEU A 15 2.04 1.42 6.54
CA LEU A 15 1.39 2.35 7.47
C LEU A 15 1.67 3.82 7.10
N ALA A 16 2.85 4.12 6.57
CA ALA A 16 3.19 5.45 6.07
C ALA A 16 2.33 5.83 4.85
N ALA A 17 2.17 4.90 3.89
CA ALA A 17 1.25 5.08 2.76
C ALA A 17 -0.19 5.32 3.24
N TYR A 18 -0.71 4.48 4.13
CA TYR A 18 -2.06 4.64 4.69
C TYR A 18 -2.30 6.02 5.33
N LYS A 19 -1.32 6.58 6.06
CA LYS A 19 -1.44 7.90 6.68
C LYS A 19 -1.52 9.07 5.69
N LEU A 20 -1.13 8.84 4.44
CA LEU A 20 -1.20 9.84 3.37
C LEU A 20 -2.54 9.80 2.62
N LEU A 21 -3.42 8.83 2.91
CA LEU A 21 -4.74 8.79 2.31
C LEU A 21 -5.56 10.01 2.75
N PRO A 22 -6.30 10.65 1.81
CA PRO A 22 -7.12 11.79 2.14
C PRO A 22 -8.35 11.36 2.94
N SER A 23 -8.94 12.29 3.71
CA SER A 23 -10.08 11.98 4.59
C SER A 23 -11.38 11.66 3.85
N ASP A 24 -11.46 11.98 2.56
CA ASP A 24 -12.60 11.71 1.67
C ASP A 24 -12.38 10.46 0.79
N ILE A 25 -11.37 9.64 1.11
CA ILE A 25 -11.12 8.38 0.41
C ILE A 25 -12.37 7.49 0.44
N LYS A 26 -12.74 6.95 -0.71
CA LYS A 26 -13.87 6.03 -0.86
C LYS A 26 -13.42 4.60 -0.67
N GLU A 27 -14.09 3.92 0.24
CA GLU A 27 -13.98 2.48 0.45
C GLU A 27 -14.98 1.72 -0.44
N SER A 28 -14.66 0.47 -0.80
CA SER A 28 -15.56 -0.36 -1.62
C SER A 28 -15.21 -1.84 -1.54
N ASP A 29 -16.21 -2.71 -1.70
CA ASP A 29 -16.07 -4.18 -1.72
C ASP A 29 -15.08 -4.72 -2.79
N PHE A 30 -14.78 -3.93 -3.82
CA PHE A 30 -13.88 -4.29 -4.93
C PHE A 30 -12.58 -3.47 -4.94
N GLY A 31 -12.34 -2.67 -3.91
CA GLY A 31 -11.19 -1.75 -3.82
C GLY A 31 -10.69 -1.66 -2.39
N TYR A 32 -10.20 -0.49 -2.01
CA TYR A 32 -9.69 -0.25 -0.65
C TYR A 32 -10.75 -0.44 0.43
N SER A 33 -10.41 -1.20 1.49
CA SER A 33 -11.12 -1.26 2.76
C SER A 33 -10.16 -0.94 3.90
N LYS A 34 -10.50 0.06 4.72
CA LYS A 34 -9.67 0.46 5.86
C LYS A 34 -9.62 -0.63 6.93
N GLU A 35 -10.77 -1.25 7.18
CA GLU A 35 -10.90 -2.30 8.19
C GLU A 35 -10.03 -3.50 7.80
N ASP A 36 -10.13 -3.95 6.56
CA ASP A 36 -9.35 -5.09 6.06
C ASP A 36 -7.85 -4.77 6.02
N PHE A 37 -7.47 -3.57 5.58
CA PHE A 37 -6.07 -3.13 5.62
C PHE A 37 -5.47 -3.25 7.03
N LEU A 38 -6.15 -2.69 8.03
CA LEU A 38 -5.67 -2.72 9.41
C LEU A 38 -5.69 -4.13 9.99
N HIS A 39 -6.68 -4.94 9.63
CA HIS A 39 -6.75 -6.34 10.02
C HIS A 39 -5.54 -7.12 9.50
N TYR A 40 -5.31 -7.11 8.18
CA TYR A 40 -4.20 -7.81 7.54
C TYR A 40 -2.84 -7.35 8.07
N LEU A 41 -2.67 -6.05 8.30
CA LEU A 41 -1.45 -5.51 8.88
C LEU A 41 -1.21 -6.05 10.30
N SER A 42 -2.27 -6.21 11.11
CA SER A 42 -2.17 -6.69 12.49
C SER A 42 -1.76 -8.17 12.60
N VAL A 43 -2.09 -8.98 11.59
CA VAL A 43 -1.76 -10.41 11.54
C VAL A 43 -0.54 -10.72 10.65
N ASN A 44 0.21 -9.68 10.22
CA ASN A 44 1.35 -9.76 9.31
C ASN A 44 1.03 -10.37 7.93
N GLU A 45 -0.21 -10.24 7.45
CA GLU A 45 -0.59 -10.56 6.07
C GLU A 45 -0.24 -9.39 5.13
N LEU A 46 1.06 -9.07 5.08
CA LEU A 46 1.57 -7.83 4.48
C LEU A 46 1.23 -7.71 2.98
N ARG A 47 1.15 -8.83 2.26
CA ARG A 47 0.73 -8.84 0.85
C ARG A 47 -0.73 -8.38 0.70
N LEU A 48 -1.64 -8.90 1.53
CA LEU A 48 -3.05 -8.53 1.48
C LEU A 48 -3.23 -7.07 1.90
N ALA A 49 -2.51 -6.62 2.93
CA ALA A 49 -2.48 -5.21 3.31
C ALA A 49 -1.99 -4.28 2.17
N MET A 50 -1.02 -4.71 1.37
CA MET A 50 -0.59 -3.96 0.18
C MET A 50 -1.66 -3.94 -0.92
N GLU A 51 -2.37 -5.05 -1.12
CA GLU A 51 -3.45 -5.16 -2.11
C GLU A 51 -4.63 -4.23 -1.77
N GLU A 52 -4.96 -4.06 -0.47
CA GLU A 52 -5.95 -3.07 -0.03
C GLU A 52 -5.56 -1.65 -0.46
N LEU A 53 -4.31 -1.25 -0.20
CA LEU A 53 -3.81 0.08 -0.57
C LEU A 53 -3.67 0.26 -2.10
N ASP A 54 -3.40 -0.80 -2.84
CA ASP A 54 -3.42 -0.80 -4.31
C ASP A 54 -4.85 -0.58 -4.85
N GLY A 55 -5.86 -1.17 -4.19
CA GLY A 55 -7.28 -1.03 -4.51
C GLY A 55 -7.84 0.38 -4.36
N VAL A 56 -7.07 1.32 -3.82
CA VAL A 56 -7.44 2.74 -3.74
C VAL A 56 -7.75 3.30 -5.14
N MET A 57 -7.03 2.88 -6.18
CA MET A 57 -7.18 3.40 -7.54
C MET A 57 -8.49 3.03 -8.23
N GLU A 58 -9.27 2.09 -7.69
CA GLU A 58 -10.53 1.64 -8.31
C GLU A 58 -11.62 2.72 -8.25
N ASN A 59 -11.69 3.48 -7.15
CA ASN A 59 -12.78 4.43 -6.89
C ASN A 59 -12.30 5.84 -6.53
N ASN A 60 -10.98 6.08 -6.58
CA ASN A 60 -10.37 7.32 -6.11
C ASN A 60 -9.37 7.89 -7.11
N ILE A 61 -9.10 9.19 -6.97
CA ILE A 61 -7.95 9.83 -7.61
C ILE A 61 -6.70 9.37 -6.88
N SER A 62 -5.58 9.31 -7.61
CA SER A 62 -4.27 8.99 -7.05
C SER A 62 -3.98 9.80 -5.76
N PRO A 63 -3.58 9.15 -4.65
CA PRO A 63 -3.35 9.83 -3.37
C PRO A 63 -2.12 10.75 -3.32
N GLY A 64 -1.27 10.72 -4.35
CA GLY A 64 -0.06 11.54 -4.41
C GLY A 64 1.23 10.75 -4.60
N VAL A 65 2.29 11.47 -4.95
CA VAL A 65 3.63 10.91 -5.22
C VAL A 65 4.19 10.15 -4.02
N LEU A 66 4.11 10.74 -2.82
CA LEU A 66 4.67 10.15 -1.59
C LEU A 66 3.98 8.85 -1.20
N PHE A 67 2.68 8.73 -1.45
CA PHE A 67 1.94 7.48 -1.22
C PHE A 67 2.54 6.35 -2.04
N TRP A 68 2.73 6.58 -3.35
CA TRP A 68 3.27 5.58 -4.25
C TRP A 68 4.74 5.26 -3.97
N GLU A 69 5.54 6.21 -3.48
CA GLU A 69 6.92 5.93 -3.04
C GLU A 69 6.96 4.92 -1.90
N HIS A 70 6.10 5.06 -0.89
CA HIS A 70 5.98 4.08 0.18
C HIS A 70 5.51 2.71 -0.35
N MET A 71 4.54 2.69 -1.27
CA MET A 71 4.07 1.45 -1.89
C MET A 71 5.16 0.74 -2.71
N ILE A 72 6.00 1.50 -3.44
CA ILE A 72 7.14 0.98 -4.21
C ILE A 72 8.18 0.38 -3.25
N ASN A 73 8.50 1.07 -2.15
CA ASN A 73 9.43 0.57 -1.14
C ASN A 73 8.93 -0.74 -0.53
N ALA A 74 7.65 -0.80 -0.14
CA ALA A 74 7.02 -2.01 0.37
C ALA A 74 7.09 -3.17 -0.65
N ALA A 75 6.76 -2.92 -1.92
CA ALA A 75 6.82 -3.93 -2.98
C ALA A 75 8.25 -4.45 -3.21
N ASN A 76 9.25 -3.55 -3.22
CA ASN A 76 10.65 -3.91 -3.36
C ASN A 76 11.13 -4.77 -2.17
N LEU A 77 10.77 -4.39 -0.94
CA LEU A 77 11.03 -5.20 0.23
C LEU A 77 10.36 -6.57 0.10
N MET A 78 9.11 -6.67 -0.35
CA MET A 78 8.42 -7.94 -0.58
C MET A 78 8.97 -8.77 -1.75
N ASN A 79 9.93 -8.25 -2.53
CA ASN A 79 10.44 -8.86 -3.76
C ASN A 79 9.33 -9.04 -4.83
N ARG A 80 8.53 -7.99 -5.03
CA ARG A 80 7.39 -7.90 -5.96
C ARG A 80 7.62 -6.80 -7.01
N PRO A 81 8.58 -6.96 -7.94
CA PRO A 81 8.94 -5.93 -8.91
C PRO A 81 7.79 -5.54 -9.86
N GLU A 82 6.84 -6.46 -10.09
CA GLU A 82 5.65 -6.21 -10.89
C GLU A 82 4.73 -5.15 -10.26
N HIS A 83 4.60 -5.18 -8.93
CA HIS A 83 3.82 -4.19 -8.17
C HIS A 83 4.55 -2.84 -8.15
N ALA A 84 5.86 -2.84 -7.90
CA ALA A 84 6.66 -1.61 -7.97
C ALA A 84 6.55 -0.93 -9.35
N THR A 85 6.60 -1.69 -10.44
CA THR A 85 6.44 -1.17 -11.80
C THR A 85 5.05 -0.60 -12.03
N LYS A 86 3.99 -1.24 -11.50
CA LYS A 86 2.61 -0.71 -11.54
C LYS A 86 2.53 0.63 -10.81
N TYR A 87 3.08 0.71 -9.60
CA TYR A 87 3.02 1.90 -8.75
C TYR A 87 3.81 3.09 -9.31
N GLU A 88 4.94 2.85 -9.98
CA GLU A 88 5.67 3.92 -10.70
C GLU A 88 4.80 4.57 -11.78
N ARG A 89 3.93 3.82 -12.45
CA ARG A 89 3.00 4.39 -13.43
C ARG A 89 1.96 5.28 -12.77
N PHE A 90 1.45 4.88 -11.61
CA PHE A 90 0.49 5.68 -10.84
C PHE A 90 1.14 6.95 -10.28
N LYS A 91 2.38 6.84 -9.80
CA LYS A 91 3.18 7.97 -9.33
C LYS A 91 3.34 9.07 -10.39
N ILE A 92 3.59 8.69 -11.65
CA ILE A 92 3.76 9.64 -12.77
C ILE A 92 2.42 10.23 -13.23
N ALA A 93 1.32 9.50 -13.06
CA ALA A 93 -0.02 9.93 -13.47
C ALA A 93 -0.69 10.91 -12.49
N THR A 94 0.02 11.36 -11.45
CA THR A 94 -0.48 12.28 -10.40
C THR A 94 0.09 13.68 -10.59
#